data_AF-A0A8J6G6Q3-F1
#
_entry.id   AF-A0A8J6G6Q3-F1
#
_cell.length_a   1.000
_cell.length_b   1.000
_cell.length_c   1.000
_cell.angle_alpha   90.00
_cell.angle_beta   90.00
_cell.angle_gamma   90.00
#
_symmetry.space_group_name_H-M   'P 1'
#
loop_
_entity.id
_entity.type
_entity.pdbx_description
1 polymer ?
#
loop_
_entity_poly.entity_id
_entity_poly.type
_entity_poly.pdbx_seq_one_letter_code
_entity_poly.pdbx_strand_id
1 'polypeptide(L)'
;MDRYAAAGDEAADRARQQERHYQLLSALQSLVKELPRQALRQKHLEAQQTCRPHNLPVLQAAQQRELEAMEHRIREEQQTMDRKIVLELDRKVADQQSTLEKAGVAGFYVTTNPQELTLQMKLLELIRKLQQRGCQVGKAAL
;
A
#
# COMPACT_ATOMS: atom_id res chain seq x y z
N MET A 1 79.94 5.77 -52.79
CA MET A 1 78.54 5.76 -53.29
C MET A 1 77.56 5.96 -52.13
N ASP A 2 78.00 6.58 -51.02
CA ASP A 2 77.30 6.53 -49.72
C ASP A 2 76.48 7.80 -49.42
N ARG A 3 76.73 8.87 -50.16
CA ARG A 3 76.04 10.17 -49.99
C ARG A 3 74.65 10.20 -50.63
N TYR A 4 74.36 9.31 -51.57
CA TYR A 4 73.01 9.13 -52.14
C TYR A 4 72.12 8.24 -51.26
N ALA A 5 72.69 7.28 -50.53
CA ALA A 5 71.96 6.45 -49.58
C ALA A 5 71.52 7.26 -48.34
N ALA A 6 72.41 8.07 -47.78
CA ALA A 6 72.09 8.95 -46.64
C ALA A 6 71.01 10.00 -46.97
N ALA A 7 71.00 10.55 -48.19
CA ALA A 7 69.96 11.48 -48.63
C ALA A 7 68.58 10.81 -48.81
N GLY A 8 68.56 9.52 -49.19
CA GLY A 8 67.35 8.71 -49.29
C GLY A 8 66.76 8.35 -47.93
N ASP A 9 67.61 8.03 -46.95
CA ASP A 9 67.19 7.75 -45.57
C ASP A 9 66.62 8.99 -44.87
N GLU A 10 67.25 10.17 -45.04
CA GLU A 10 66.69 11.43 -44.52
C GLU A 10 65.34 11.80 -45.16
N ALA A 11 65.16 11.53 -46.46
CA ALA A 11 63.89 11.78 -47.14
C ALA A 11 62.80 10.81 -46.66
N ALA A 12 63.14 9.54 -46.44
CA ALA A 12 62.23 8.55 -45.86
C ALA A 12 61.88 8.90 -44.40
N ASP A 13 62.83 9.38 -43.60
CA ASP A 13 62.59 9.86 -42.24
C ASP A 13 61.70 11.11 -42.22
N ARG A 14 61.91 12.05 -43.13
CA ARG A 14 61.02 13.21 -43.31
C ARG A 14 59.60 12.79 -43.72
N ALA A 15 59.46 11.80 -44.60
CA ALA A 15 58.15 11.26 -44.99
C ALA A 15 57.43 10.57 -43.82
N ARG A 16 58.15 9.74 -43.04
CA ARG A 16 57.64 9.12 -41.81
C ARG A 16 57.23 10.19 -40.78
N GLN A 17 58.02 11.24 -40.64
CA GLN A 17 57.71 12.36 -39.76
C GLN A 17 56.48 13.13 -40.25
N GLN A 18 56.37 13.38 -41.55
CA GLN A 18 55.22 14.05 -42.17
C GLN A 18 53.93 13.23 -42.01
N GLU A 19 53.99 11.91 -42.17
CA GLU A 19 52.85 11.02 -41.95
C GLU A 19 52.37 11.07 -40.49
N ARG A 20 53.29 11.03 -39.52
CA ARG A 20 52.96 11.19 -38.09
C ARG A 20 52.31 12.54 -37.80
N HIS A 21 52.85 13.61 -38.38
CA HIS A 21 52.24 14.94 -38.25
C HIS A 21 50.83 14.96 -38.82
N TYR A 22 50.60 14.35 -39.98
CA TYR A 22 49.28 14.28 -40.59
C TYR A 22 48.29 13.44 -39.77
N GLN A 23 48.73 12.29 -39.25
CA GLN A 23 47.94 11.45 -38.36
C GLN A 23 47.53 12.20 -37.09
N LEU A 24 48.46 12.95 -36.48
CA LEU A 24 48.18 13.77 -35.29
C LEU A 24 47.16 14.88 -35.59
N LEU A 25 47.31 15.58 -36.71
CA LEU A 25 46.36 16.61 -37.14
C LEU A 25 44.96 16.04 -37.40
N SER A 26 44.87 14.88 -38.03
CA SER A 26 43.60 14.17 -38.26
C SER A 26 42.93 13.75 -36.94
N ALA A 27 43.71 13.18 -36.01
CA ALA A 27 43.21 12.80 -34.68
C ALA A 27 42.69 14.02 -33.89
N LEU A 28 43.43 15.14 -33.93
CA LEU A 28 43.00 16.40 -33.33
C LEU A 28 41.72 16.93 -33.98
N GLN A 29 41.61 16.88 -35.30
CA GLN A 29 40.43 17.33 -36.02
C GLN A 29 39.19 16.46 -35.69
N SER A 30 39.37 15.15 -35.52
CA SER A 30 38.30 14.26 -35.07
C SER A 30 37.88 14.56 -33.63
N LEU A 31 38.85 14.79 -32.73
CA LEU A 31 38.56 15.11 -31.33
C LEU A 31 37.80 16.43 -31.19
N VAL A 32 38.22 17.46 -31.94
CA VAL A 32 37.54 18.77 -31.98
C VAL A 32 36.10 18.65 -32.48
N LYS A 33 35.83 17.77 -33.44
CA LYS A 33 34.46 17.52 -33.93
C LYS A 33 33.56 16.81 -32.91
N GLU A 34 34.13 15.92 -32.09
CA GLU A 34 33.35 15.15 -31.11
C GLU A 34 33.15 15.87 -29.76
N LEU A 35 34.02 16.83 -29.40
CA LEU A 35 33.90 17.61 -28.16
C LEU A 35 32.53 18.31 -27.99
N PRO A 36 31.98 19.04 -28.98
CA PRO A 36 30.66 19.66 -28.86
C PRO A 36 29.54 18.64 -28.70
N ARG A 37 29.63 17.49 -29.38
CA ARG A 37 28.65 16.40 -29.26
C ARG A 37 28.65 15.80 -27.86
N GLN A 38 29.84 15.59 -27.29
CA GLN A 38 29.98 15.13 -25.91
C GLN A 38 29.41 16.13 -24.91
N ALA A 39 29.70 17.42 -25.08
CA ALA A 39 29.17 18.48 -24.23
C ALA A 39 27.63 18.59 -24.31
N LEU A 40 27.05 18.45 -25.51
CA LEU A 40 25.60 18.44 -25.69
C LEU A 40 24.95 17.21 -25.03
N ARG A 41 25.56 16.02 -25.16
CA ARG A 41 25.09 14.80 -24.47
C ARG A 41 25.16 14.96 -22.95
N GLN A 42 26.24 15.53 -22.44
CA GLN A 42 26.41 15.79 -21.01
C GLN A 42 25.33 16.76 -20.49
N LYS A 43 25.11 17.88 -21.17
CA LYS A 43 24.04 18.84 -20.83
C LYS A 43 22.64 18.23 -20.91
N HIS A 44 22.39 17.35 -21.88
CA HIS A 44 21.13 16.63 -21.99
C HIS A 44 20.89 15.68 -20.81
N LEU A 45 21.92 14.93 -20.40
CA LEU A 45 21.85 14.04 -19.23
C LEU A 45 21.61 14.83 -17.95
N GLU A 46 22.30 15.97 -17.76
CA GLU A 46 22.11 16.85 -16.60
C GLU A 46 20.69 17.45 -16.57
N ALA A 47 20.18 17.91 -17.72
CA ALA A 47 18.80 18.38 -17.82
C ALA A 47 17.80 17.25 -17.51
N GLN A 48 18.02 16.04 -18.03
CA GLN A 48 17.17 14.87 -17.76
C GLN A 48 17.19 14.44 -16.29
N GLN A 49 18.34 14.50 -15.62
CA GLN A 49 18.44 14.23 -14.17
C GLN A 49 17.71 15.28 -13.34
N THR A 50 17.76 16.54 -13.75
CA THR A 50 17.00 17.63 -13.12
C THR A 50 15.50 17.45 -13.36
N CYS A 51 15.12 16.90 -14.52
CA CYS A 51 13.76 16.50 -14.87
C CYS A 51 13.34 15.12 -14.35
N ARG A 52 14.00 14.55 -13.32
CA ARG A 52 13.41 13.42 -12.57
C ARG A 52 11.97 13.79 -12.23
N PRO A 53 10.99 12.88 -12.43
CA PRO A 53 9.59 13.22 -12.25
C PRO A 53 9.36 13.56 -10.78
N HIS A 54 9.48 14.84 -10.42
CA HIS A 54 9.11 15.41 -9.13
C HIS A 54 7.65 15.10 -8.80
N ASN A 55 6.87 14.78 -9.83
CA ASN A 55 5.52 14.30 -9.71
C ASN A 55 5.43 12.96 -9.00
N LEU A 56 6.42 12.06 -9.07
CA LEU A 56 6.30 10.73 -8.47
C LEU A 56 6.24 10.80 -6.92
N PRO A 57 7.15 11.49 -6.22
CA PRO A 57 7.01 11.68 -4.77
C PRO A 57 5.72 12.41 -4.37
N VAL A 58 5.29 13.40 -5.17
CA VAL A 58 4.05 14.15 -4.93
C VAL A 58 2.82 13.27 -5.09
N LEU A 59 2.78 12.43 -6.13
CA LEU A 59 1.72 11.47 -6.40
C LEU A 59 1.69 10.37 -5.32
N GLN A 60 2.85 9.86 -4.90
CA GLN A 60 2.95 8.90 -3.80
C GLN A 60 2.44 9.51 -2.50
N ALA A 61 2.80 10.76 -2.19
CA ALA A 61 2.29 11.46 -1.00
C ALA A 61 0.79 11.78 -1.09
N ALA A 62 0.24 12.01 -2.30
CA ALA A 62 -1.19 12.17 -2.49
C ALA A 62 -1.93 10.84 -2.29
N GLN A 63 -1.46 9.77 -2.95
CA GLN A 63 -2.01 8.42 -2.80
C GLN A 63 -1.99 7.95 -1.34
N GLN A 64 -0.87 8.17 -0.63
CA GLN A 64 -0.74 7.80 0.77
C GLN A 64 -1.76 8.53 1.65
N ARG A 65 -1.95 9.84 1.43
CA ARG A 65 -2.96 10.63 2.15
C ARG A 65 -4.39 10.16 1.84
N GLU A 66 -4.66 9.79 0.59
CA GLU A 66 -5.98 9.26 0.19
C GLU A 66 -6.25 7.90 0.84
N LEU A 67 -5.25 7.02 0.89
CA LEU A 67 -5.35 5.74 1.59
C LEU A 67 -5.59 5.92 3.08
N GLU A 68 -4.82 6.78 3.75
CA GLU A 68 -4.99 7.07 5.17
C GLU A 68 -6.37 7.67 5.47
N ALA A 69 -6.83 8.61 4.65
CA ALA A 69 -8.16 9.19 4.78
C ALA A 69 -9.27 8.15 4.55
N MET A 70 -9.11 7.27 3.56
CA MET A 70 -10.04 6.18 3.31
C MET A 70 -10.08 5.19 4.48
N GLU A 71 -8.92 4.77 4.99
CA GLU A 71 -8.82 3.88 6.16
C GLU A 71 -9.49 4.49 7.39
N HIS A 72 -9.28 5.79 7.62
CA HIS A 72 -9.93 6.51 8.71
C HIS A 72 -11.45 6.48 8.58
N ARG A 73 -11.96 6.81 7.39
CA ARG A 73 -13.40 6.79 7.11
C ARG A 73 -14.00 5.41 7.29
N ILE A 74 -13.34 4.35 6.81
CA ILE A 74 -13.79 2.97 7.00
C ILE A 74 -13.87 2.63 8.49
N ARG A 75 -12.87 3.03 9.29
CA ARG A 75 -12.89 2.80 10.75
C ARG A 75 -14.03 3.56 11.43
N GLU A 76 -14.28 4.80 11.05
CA GLU A 76 -15.39 5.60 11.60
C GLU A 76 -16.76 5.02 11.22
N GLU A 77 -16.94 4.63 9.96
CA GLU A 77 -18.16 3.99 9.48
C GLU A 77 -18.38 2.64 10.18
N GLN A 78 -17.31 1.84 10.37
CA GLN A 78 -17.38 0.59 11.12
C GLN A 78 -17.78 0.82 12.59
N GLN A 79 -17.15 1.79 13.27
CA GLN A 79 -17.52 2.12 14.66
C GLN A 79 -18.97 2.62 14.79
N THR A 80 -19.42 3.39 13.80
CA THR A 80 -20.81 3.87 13.74
C THR A 80 -21.77 2.69 13.56
N MET A 81 -21.43 1.75 12.69
CA MET A 81 -22.19 0.53 12.46
C MET A 81 -22.25 -0.34 13.72
N ASP A 82 -21.10 -0.59 14.36
CA ASP A 82 -21.00 -1.39 15.58
C ASP A 82 -21.84 -0.78 16.71
N ARG A 83 -21.76 0.54 16.89
CA ARG A 83 -22.59 1.27 17.86
C ARG A 83 -24.07 1.10 17.57
N LYS A 84 -24.47 1.18 16.30
CA LYS A 84 -25.87 0.97 15.89
C LYS A 84 -26.32 -0.46 16.16
N ILE A 85 -25.48 -1.47 15.89
CA ILE A 85 -25.79 -2.87 16.16
C ILE A 85 -26.05 -3.08 17.65
N VAL A 86 -25.17 -2.59 18.53
CA VAL A 86 -25.34 -2.72 19.99
C VAL A 86 -26.64 -2.08 20.45
N LEU A 87 -26.94 -0.85 20.00
CA LEU A 87 -28.18 -0.15 20.38
C LEU A 87 -29.44 -0.90 19.91
N GLU A 88 -29.43 -1.46 18.71
CA GLU A 88 -30.55 -2.26 18.20
C GLU A 88 -30.70 -3.56 18.99
N LEU A 89 -29.60 -4.22 19.38
CA LEU A 89 -29.64 -5.39 20.24
C LEU A 89 -30.21 -5.07 21.63
N ASP A 90 -29.77 -3.98 22.25
CA ASP A 90 -30.28 -3.53 23.55
C ASP A 90 -31.76 -3.20 23.47
N ARG A 91 -32.19 -2.53 22.38
CA ARG A 91 -33.62 -2.28 22.12
C ARG A 91 -34.41 -3.58 22.03
N LYS A 92 -33.89 -4.59 21.32
CA LYS A 92 -34.54 -5.90 21.22
C LYS A 92 -34.64 -6.60 22.58
N VAL A 93 -33.59 -6.52 23.41
CA VAL A 93 -33.60 -7.06 24.77
C VAL A 93 -34.68 -6.36 25.62
N ALA A 94 -34.78 -5.03 25.53
CA ALA A 94 -35.80 -4.26 26.24
C ALA A 94 -37.23 -4.63 25.79
N ASP A 95 -37.47 -4.74 24.48
CA ASP A 95 -38.77 -5.15 23.92
C ASP A 95 -39.16 -6.57 24.39
N GLN A 96 -38.20 -7.50 24.43
CA GLN A 96 -38.42 -8.86 24.93
C GLN A 96 -38.75 -8.88 26.42
N GLN A 97 -37.99 -8.15 27.25
CA GLN A 97 -38.28 -8.04 28.68
C GLN A 97 -39.67 -7.43 28.93
N SER A 98 -40.01 -6.34 28.24
CA SER A 98 -41.33 -5.71 28.35
C SER A 98 -42.46 -6.67 27.96
N THR A 99 -42.23 -7.50 26.94
CA THR A 99 -43.22 -8.50 26.52
C THR A 99 -43.41 -9.58 27.59
N LEU A 100 -42.34 -10.10 28.17
CA LEU A 100 -42.41 -11.12 29.24
C LEU A 100 -43.08 -10.57 30.50
N GLU A 101 -42.78 -9.34 30.88
CA GLU A 101 -43.39 -8.66 32.02
C GLU A 101 -44.89 -8.43 31.79
N LYS A 102 -45.27 -7.89 30.63
CA LYS A 102 -46.68 -7.67 30.26
C LYS A 102 -47.48 -8.96 30.15
N ALA A 103 -46.83 -10.06 29.73
CA ALA A 103 -47.44 -11.39 29.71
C ALA A 103 -47.55 -12.02 31.11
N GLY A 104 -46.99 -11.39 32.15
CA GLY A 104 -47.05 -11.87 33.53
C GLY A 104 -46.20 -13.10 33.79
N VAL A 105 -45.12 -13.32 33.02
CA VAL A 105 -44.24 -14.47 33.21
C VAL A 105 -43.46 -14.30 34.52
N ALA A 106 -43.72 -15.20 35.49
CA ALA A 106 -43.10 -15.13 36.80
C ALA A 106 -41.57 -15.15 36.72
N GLY A 107 -40.93 -14.27 37.48
CA GLY A 107 -39.46 -14.14 37.52
C GLY A 107 -38.88 -13.24 36.42
N PHE A 108 -39.70 -12.66 35.54
CA PHE A 108 -39.28 -11.72 34.51
C PHE A 108 -39.94 -10.35 34.70
N TYR A 109 -39.10 -9.32 34.71
CA TYR A 109 -39.46 -7.90 34.81
C TYR A 109 -38.39 -7.08 34.10
N VAL A 110 -38.69 -5.83 33.72
CA VAL A 110 -37.71 -4.99 33.04
C VAL A 110 -36.61 -4.57 34.03
N THR A 111 -35.36 -4.92 33.73
CA THR A 111 -34.20 -4.58 34.57
C THR A 111 -32.95 -4.29 33.76
N THR A 112 -32.13 -3.38 34.28
CA THR A 112 -30.78 -3.07 33.78
C THR A 112 -29.68 -3.52 34.75
N ASN A 113 -30.05 -4.13 35.88
CA ASN A 113 -29.09 -4.62 36.86
C ASN A 113 -28.39 -5.88 36.33
N PRO A 114 -27.04 -5.92 36.22
CA PRO A 114 -26.32 -7.07 35.68
C PRO A 114 -26.54 -8.37 36.47
N GLN A 115 -26.73 -8.30 37.79
CA GLN A 115 -26.98 -9.49 38.61
C GLN A 115 -28.37 -10.09 38.32
N GLU A 116 -29.39 -9.23 38.19
CA GLU A 116 -30.76 -9.62 37.85
C GLU A 116 -30.87 -10.13 36.42
N LEU A 117 -30.21 -9.46 35.45
CA LEU A 117 -30.09 -9.95 34.08
C LEU A 117 -29.46 -11.35 34.04
N THR A 118 -28.38 -11.57 34.79
CA THR A 118 -27.75 -12.89 34.89
C THR A 118 -28.71 -13.93 35.45
N LEU A 119 -29.52 -13.58 36.45
CA LEU A 119 -30.52 -14.47 37.04
C LEU A 119 -31.63 -14.81 36.03
N GLN A 120 -32.23 -13.80 35.39
CA GLN A 120 -33.28 -13.98 34.38
C GLN A 120 -32.78 -14.81 33.18
N MET A 121 -31.53 -14.62 32.75
CA MET A 121 -30.92 -15.44 31.70
C MET A 121 -30.70 -16.91 32.13
N LYS A 122 -30.25 -17.15 33.36
CA LYS A 122 -30.13 -18.52 33.92
C LYS A 122 -31.50 -19.20 34.03
N LEU A 123 -32.55 -18.46 34.40
CA LEU A 123 -33.93 -18.94 34.42
C LEU A 123 -34.40 -19.35 33.01
N LEU A 124 -34.18 -18.51 31.98
CA LEU A 124 -34.48 -18.87 30.58
C LEU A 124 -33.73 -20.12 30.14
N GLU A 125 -32.46 -20.25 30.51
CA GLU A 125 -31.66 -21.43 30.16
C GLU A 125 -32.23 -22.70 30.82
N LEU A 126 -32.66 -22.62 32.08
CA LEU A 126 -33.30 -23.73 32.79
C LEU A 126 -34.62 -24.14 32.12
N ILE A 127 -35.50 -23.18 31.84
CA ILE A 127 -36.78 -23.43 31.15
C ILE A 127 -36.51 -24.14 29.81
N ARG A 128 -35.54 -23.64 29.03
CA ARG A 128 -35.14 -24.24 27.75
C ARG A 128 -34.62 -25.67 27.93
N LYS A 129 -33.78 -25.93 28.94
CA LYS A 129 -33.26 -27.28 29.24
C LYS A 129 -34.39 -28.25 29.63
N LEU A 130 -35.37 -27.80 30.41
CA LEU A 130 -36.54 -28.60 30.79
C LEU A 130 -37.41 -28.92 29.56
N GLN A 131 -37.68 -27.95 28.69
CA GLN A 131 -38.41 -28.15 27.43
C GLN A 131 -37.70 -29.15 26.51
N GLN A 132 -36.38 -29.03 26.36
CA GLN A 132 -35.58 -29.96 25.54
C GLN A 132 -35.61 -31.40 26.08
N ARG A 133 -35.64 -31.58 27.41
CA ARG A 133 -35.82 -32.91 28.02
C ARG A 133 -37.24 -33.45 27.80
N GLY A 134 -38.27 -32.61 27.92
CA GLY A 134 -39.66 -32.97 27.62
C GLY A 134 -39.86 -33.40 26.16
N CYS A 135 -39.26 -32.70 25.21
CA CYS A 135 -39.29 -33.06 23.78
C CYS A 135 -38.54 -34.38 23.48
N GLN A 136 -37.53 -34.75 24.26
CA GLN A 136 -36.81 -36.02 24.10
C GLN A 136 -37.62 -37.20 24.66
N VAL A 137 -38.29 -37.03 25.80
CA VAL A 137 -39.18 -38.06 26.37
C VAL A 137 -40.38 -38.33 25.45
N GLY A 138 -40.96 -37.30 24.81
CA GLY A 138 -42.05 -37.46 23.84
C GLY A 138 -41.65 -38.13 22.52
N LYS A 139 -40.36 -38.14 22.16
CA LYS A 139 -39.83 -38.84 20.97
C LYS A 139 -39.43 -40.29 21.22
N ALA A 140 -39.21 -40.68 22.47
CA ALA A 140 -38.91 -42.06 22.86
C ALA A 140 -40.17 -42.88 23.19
N ALA A 141 -41.32 -42.22 23.32
CA ALA A 141 -42.61 -42.83 23.66
C ALA A 141 -43.56 -43.00 22.45
N LEU A 142 -43.09 -42.72 21.23
CA LEU A 142 -43.74 -42.99 19.95
C LEU A 142 -42.85 -43.94 19.13
#